data_AF-A0A8I0S127-F1
#
_entry.id   AF-A0A8I0S127-F1
#
_cell.length_a   1.000
_cell.length_b   1.000
_cell.length_c   1.000
_cell.angle_alpha   90.00
_cell.angle_beta   90.00
_cell.angle_gamma   90.00
#
_symmetry.space_group_name_H-M   'P 1'
#
loop_
_entity.id
_entity.type
_entity.pdbx_description
1 polymer ?
#
loop_
_entity_poly.entity_id
_entity_poly.type
_entity_poly.pdbx_seq_one_letter_code
_entity_poly.pdbx_strand_id
1 'polypeptide(L)'
;MHKNPENHKDVALCYKVCYRFAELGISFTSGLCGLGMDAIAQRAYSQAVNDGKAFLSQFEVYVSRKDDIDKSRLPNRHLAIIKNPSLKKELEDLASSLHGNWSNCDSYARGMHHRNCHEILGYHLNNPVKAVITWCELDNFGDYVGGSRTALKLAERYRIPIFNLNTPDKKKVLAEIHDFLRWHEIVG
;
A
#
# COMPACT_ATOMS: atom_id res chain seq x y z
N MET A 1 20.44 4.75 1.42
CA MET A 1 19.45 5.77 1.81
C MET A 1 20.07 7.13 1.57
N HIS A 2 19.68 7.82 0.49
CA HIS A 2 20.08 9.22 0.31
C HIS A 2 19.44 10.06 1.43
N LYS A 3 20.29 10.74 2.19
CA LYS A 3 19.91 11.67 3.26
C LYS A 3 19.43 12.98 2.63
N ASN A 4 18.15 13.06 2.25
CA ASN A 4 17.51 14.33 1.91
C ASN A 4 16.59 14.74 3.08
N PRO A 5 16.81 15.88 3.76
CA PRO A 5 15.98 16.34 4.88
C PRO A 5 14.50 16.51 4.52
N GLU A 6 14.16 16.74 3.25
CA GLU A 6 12.78 16.75 2.73
C GLU A 6 12.08 15.40 2.98
N ASN A 7 12.80 14.28 2.87
CA ASN A 7 12.26 12.94 3.09
C ASN A 7 11.83 12.70 4.55
N HIS A 8 12.40 13.42 5.53
CA HIS A 8 12.04 13.23 6.93
C HIS A 8 10.67 13.82 7.27
N LYS A 9 10.33 15.00 6.71
CA LYS A 9 9.01 15.61 6.90
C LYS A 9 7.92 14.77 6.23
N ASP A 10 8.23 14.22 5.06
CA ASP A 10 7.32 13.36 4.32
C ASP A 10 7.07 12.03 5.03
N VAL A 11 8.12 11.38 5.52
CA VAL A 11 7.98 10.18 6.36
C VAL A 11 7.14 10.47 7.59
N ALA A 12 7.37 11.60 8.27
CA ALA A 12 6.60 11.99 9.45
C ALA A 12 5.12 12.27 9.11
N LEU A 13 4.85 12.90 7.98
CA LEU A 13 3.49 13.14 7.49
C LEU A 13 2.77 11.82 7.18
N CYS A 14 3.37 10.95 6.36
CA CYS A 14 2.82 9.64 6.03
C CYS A 14 2.55 8.82 7.29
N TYR A 15 3.47 8.85 8.26
CA TYR A 15 3.29 8.17 9.54
C TYR A 15 2.07 8.69 10.30
N LYS A 16 1.91 10.02 10.42
CA LYS A 16 0.75 10.64 11.08
C LYS A 16 -0.56 10.28 10.39
N VAL A 17 -0.57 10.28 9.06
CA VAL A 17 -1.74 9.89 8.26
C VAL A 17 -2.11 8.42 8.55
N CYS A 18 -1.16 7.50 8.45
CA CYS A 18 -1.40 6.08 8.74
C CYS A 18 -1.83 5.85 10.20
N TYR A 19 -1.19 6.51 11.16
CA TYR A 19 -1.55 6.39 12.57
C TYR A 19 -2.98 6.90 12.81
N ARG A 20 -3.36 8.01 12.18
CA ARG A 20 -4.72 8.54 12.27
C ARG A 20 -5.76 7.59 11.66
N PHE A 21 -5.47 6.96 10.52
CA PHE A 21 -6.37 5.94 9.97
C PHE A 21 -6.53 4.74 10.90
N ALA A 22 -5.44 4.33 11.57
CA ALA A 22 -5.51 3.28 12.59
C ALA A 22 -6.45 3.68 13.74
N GLU A 23 -6.33 4.90 14.28
CA GLU A 23 -7.22 5.43 15.33
C GLU A 23 -8.70 5.50 14.89
N LEU A 24 -8.95 5.72 13.60
CA LEU A 24 -10.30 5.74 13.02
C LEU A 24 -10.88 4.35 12.75
N GLY A 25 -10.17 3.27 13.12
CA GLY A 25 -10.62 1.89 12.91
C GLY A 25 -10.52 1.40 11.46
N ILE A 26 -9.88 2.16 10.57
CA ILE A 26 -9.74 1.81 9.15
C ILE A 26 -8.73 0.66 9.01
N SER A 27 -9.08 -0.41 8.29
CA SER A 27 -8.13 -1.46 7.89
C SER A 27 -7.23 -1.00 6.75
N PHE A 28 -6.00 -1.52 6.69
CA PHE A 28 -5.06 -1.21 5.61
C PHE A 28 -4.56 -2.48 4.93
N THR A 29 -4.35 -2.37 3.62
CA THR A 29 -3.58 -3.34 2.84
C THR A 29 -2.15 -2.86 2.65
N SER A 30 -1.20 -3.78 2.62
CA SER A 30 0.24 -3.46 2.49
C SER A 30 1.04 -4.67 2.03
N GLY A 31 2.29 -4.43 1.66
CA GLY A 31 3.19 -5.42 1.08
C GLY A 31 4.31 -5.96 1.95
N LEU A 32 4.42 -5.48 3.18
CA LEU A 32 5.51 -5.80 4.11
C LEU A 32 6.92 -5.42 3.59
N CYS A 33 7.06 -4.50 2.64
CA CYS A 33 8.37 -3.96 2.26
C CYS A 33 8.99 -3.20 3.45
N GLY A 34 10.27 -3.45 3.74
CA GLY A 34 10.99 -2.81 4.86
C GLY A 34 11.26 -1.31 4.70
N LEU A 35 10.83 -0.71 3.58
CA LEU A 35 11.02 0.70 3.22
C LEU A 35 9.71 1.31 2.72
N GLY A 36 9.67 2.65 2.62
CA GLY A 36 8.54 3.38 2.02
C GLY A 36 7.23 3.24 2.79
N MET A 37 6.11 3.36 2.06
CA MET A 37 4.76 3.36 2.64
C MET A 37 4.42 2.08 3.39
N ASP A 38 4.84 0.91 2.90
CA ASP A 38 4.62 -0.37 3.60
C ASP A 38 5.18 -0.33 5.02
N ALA A 39 6.46 0.05 5.16
CA ALA A 39 7.13 0.14 6.45
C ALA A 39 6.52 1.21 7.36
N ILE A 40 6.11 2.35 6.79
CA ILE A 40 5.50 3.45 7.52
C ILE A 40 4.13 3.01 8.06
N ALA A 41 3.26 2.47 7.21
CA ALA A 41 1.94 2.00 7.60
C ALA A 41 2.04 0.88 8.64
N GLN A 42 2.90 -0.12 8.40
CA GLN A 42 3.09 -1.22 9.33
C GLN A 42 3.53 -0.72 10.72
N ARG A 43 4.47 0.22 10.79
CA ARG A 43 4.94 0.80 12.07
C ARG A 43 3.87 1.67 12.73
N ALA A 44 3.19 2.52 11.97
CA ALA A 44 2.17 3.42 12.49
C ALA A 44 0.98 2.65 13.07
N TYR A 45 0.47 1.66 12.34
CA TYR A 45 -0.60 0.79 12.82
C TYR A 45 -0.16 -0.04 14.02
N SER A 46 1.06 -0.60 14.01
CA SER A 46 1.56 -1.35 15.16
C SER A 46 1.72 -0.48 16.41
N GLN A 47 2.16 0.77 16.24
CA GLN A 47 2.22 1.72 17.36
C GLN A 47 0.83 2.05 17.88
N ALA A 48 -0.15 2.31 17.00
CA ALA A 48 -1.53 2.58 17.41
C ALA A 48 -2.14 1.39 18.19
N VAL A 49 -1.81 0.14 17.81
CA VAL A 49 -2.18 -1.05 18.58
C VAL A 49 -1.53 -1.06 19.96
N ASN A 50 -0.22 -0.80 20.04
CA ASN A 50 0.50 -0.73 21.32
C ASN A 50 -0.05 0.36 22.24
N ASP A 51 -0.52 1.46 21.67
CA ASP A 51 -1.14 2.59 22.39
C ASP A 51 -2.61 2.31 22.77
N GLY A 52 -3.17 1.15 22.42
CA GLY A 52 -4.55 0.78 22.72
C GLY A 52 -5.60 1.51 21.87
N LYS A 53 -5.21 2.05 20.70
CA LYS A 53 -6.07 2.86 19.82
C LYS A 53 -6.49 2.17 18.52
N ALA A 54 -5.97 0.98 18.27
CA ALA A 54 -6.24 0.19 17.07
C ALA A 54 -6.21 -1.30 17.40
N PHE A 55 -6.67 -2.13 16.47
CA PHE A 55 -6.74 -3.59 16.61
C PHE A 55 -5.86 -4.29 15.57
N LEU A 56 -5.33 -5.47 15.91
CA LEU A 56 -4.58 -6.30 14.97
C LEU A 56 -5.43 -6.76 13.77
N SER A 57 -6.75 -6.79 13.90
CA SER A 57 -7.69 -7.09 12.81
C SER A 57 -7.70 -6.05 11.68
N GLN A 58 -7.10 -4.86 11.88
CA GLN A 58 -6.96 -3.84 10.84
C GLN A 58 -5.82 -4.15 9.85
N PHE A 59 -5.01 -5.20 10.08
CA PHE A 59 -3.89 -5.57 9.22
C PHE A 59 -4.32 -6.56 8.15
N GLU A 60 -4.25 -6.16 6.87
CA GLU A 60 -4.43 -7.05 5.72
C GLU A 60 -3.19 -7.01 4.82
N VAL A 61 -2.11 -7.62 5.29
CA VAL A 61 -0.78 -7.48 4.69
C VAL A 61 -0.48 -8.68 3.80
N TYR A 62 -0.13 -8.46 2.54
CA TYR A 62 0.17 -9.52 1.58
C TYR A 62 1.67 -9.66 1.31
N VAL A 63 2.14 -10.90 1.17
CA VAL A 63 3.51 -11.22 0.73
C VAL A 63 3.53 -12.18 -0.45
N SER A 64 4.62 -12.20 -1.22
CA SER A 64 4.73 -13.13 -2.33
C SER A 64 5.03 -14.55 -1.85
N ARG A 65 5.83 -14.71 -0.78
CA ARG A 65 6.35 -16.00 -0.30
C ARG A 65 6.52 -15.96 1.22
N LYS A 66 6.60 -17.13 1.84
CA LYS A 66 6.88 -17.27 3.28
C LYS A 66 8.21 -16.63 3.70
N ASP A 67 9.24 -16.74 2.86
CA ASP A 67 10.55 -16.12 3.08
C ASP A 67 10.48 -14.60 3.29
N ASP A 68 9.53 -13.91 2.67
CA ASP A 68 9.36 -12.46 2.83
C ASP A 68 8.94 -12.11 4.27
N ILE A 69 8.16 -12.98 4.91
CA ILE A 69 7.78 -12.86 6.33
C ILE A 69 8.99 -13.13 7.21
N ASP A 70 9.74 -14.19 6.92
CA ASP A 70 10.85 -14.64 7.77
C ASP A 70 12.01 -13.64 7.78
N LYS A 71 12.24 -12.98 6.65
CA LYS A 71 13.28 -11.94 6.50
C LYS A 71 12.84 -10.57 7.02
N SER A 72 11.54 -10.32 7.16
CA SER A 72 11.04 -9.01 7.57
C SER A 72 11.37 -8.71 9.02
N ARG A 73 11.78 -7.46 9.28
CA ARG A 73 11.99 -6.91 10.62
C ARG A 73 10.86 -5.99 11.07
N LEU A 74 9.79 -5.90 10.27
CA LEU A 74 8.66 -5.06 10.58
C LEU A 74 7.79 -5.68 11.70
N PRO A 75 7.13 -4.84 12.51
CA PRO A 75 6.20 -5.33 13.54
C PRO A 75 5.00 -6.03 12.90
N ASN A 76 4.38 -6.94 13.66
CA ASN A 76 3.19 -7.70 13.23
C ASN A 76 3.32 -8.47 11.91
N ARG A 77 4.54 -8.73 11.43
CA ARG A 77 4.80 -9.48 10.19
C ARG A 77 4.17 -10.88 10.16
N HIS A 78 3.96 -11.49 11.33
CA HIS A 78 3.37 -12.81 11.48
C HIS A 78 1.87 -12.84 11.08
N LEU A 79 1.24 -11.67 10.93
CA LEU A 79 -0.13 -11.53 10.41
C LEU A 79 -0.19 -11.54 8.87
N ALA A 80 0.95 -11.47 8.19
CA ALA A 80 0.97 -11.38 6.74
C ALA A 80 0.45 -12.65 6.06
N ILE A 81 -0.29 -12.44 4.99
CA ILE A 81 -0.98 -13.43 4.19
C ILE A 81 -0.13 -13.70 2.95
N ILE A 82 0.21 -14.96 2.70
CA ILE A 82 0.85 -15.34 1.44
C ILE A 82 -0.19 -15.20 0.33
N LYS A 83 0.18 -14.52 -0.77
CA LYS A 83 -0.66 -14.36 -1.96
C LYS A 83 -1.37 -15.67 -2.33
N ASN A 84 -2.60 -15.58 -2.80
CA ASN A 84 -3.42 -16.76 -3.04
C ASN A 84 -2.80 -17.62 -4.17
N PRO A 85 -2.28 -18.84 -3.87
CA PRO A 85 -1.61 -19.65 -4.87
C PRO A 85 -2.57 -20.23 -5.92
N SER A 86 -3.87 -20.37 -5.60
CA SER A 86 -4.85 -20.91 -6.54
C SER A 86 -5.19 -19.93 -7.66
N LEU A 87 -4.98 -18.62 -7.45
CA LEU A 87 -5.25 -17.57 -8.42
C LEU A 87 -4.01 -17.20 -9.27
N LYS A 88 -3.02 -18.10 -9.37
CA LYS A 88 -1.74 -17.79 -10.02
C LYS A 88 -1.94 -17.29 -11.46
N LYS A 89 -2.86 -17.88 -12.22
CA LYS A 89 -3.08 -17.51 -13.63
C LYS A 89 -3.73 -16.13 -13.73
N GLU A 90 -4.77 -15.89 -12.95
CA GLU A 90 -5.50 -14.62 -12.88
C GLU A 90 -4.58 -13.49 -12.46
N LEU A 91 -3.72 -13.74 -11.48
CA LEU A 91 -2.70 -12.79 -11.03
C LEU A 91 -1.66 -12.49 -12.11
N GLU A 92 -1.19 -13.49 -12.84
CA GLU A 92 -0.24 -13.32 -13.95
C GLU A 92 -0.88 -12.52 -15.10
N ASP A 93 -2.10 -12.87 -15.49
CA ASP A 93 -2.86 -12.18 -16.55
C ASP A 93 -3.09 -10.71 -16.16
N LEU A 94 -3.50 -10.45 -14.92
CA LEU A 94 -3.75 -9.10 -14.43
C LEU A 94 -2.46 -8.27 -14.34
N ALA A 95 -1.43 -8.79 -13.68
CA ALA A 95 -0.17 -8.08 -13.47
C ALA A 95 0.57 -7.81 -14.78
N SER A 96 0.63 -8.79 -15.69
CA SER A 96 1.28 -8.64 -17.00
C SER A 96 0.59 -7.61 -17.88
N SER A 97 -0.75 -7.51 -17.81
CA SER A 97 -1.52 -6.50 -18.56
C SER A 97 -1.28 -5.05 -18.09
N LEU A 98 -0.61 -4.84 -16.95
CA LEU A 98 -0.33 -3.53 -16.35
C LEU A 98 1.16 -3.18 -16.41
N HIS A 99 2.02 -4.20 -16.40
CA HIS A 99 3.46 -4.03 -16.36
C HIS A 99 4.04 -3.91 -17.79
N GLY A 100 4.56 -2.74 -18.14
CA GLY A 100 5.02 -2.45 -19.51
C GLY A 100 6.18 -3.30 -20.01
N ASN A 101 6.91 -3.99 -19.12
CA ASN A 101 8.07 -4.81 -19.48
C ASN A 101 8.05 -6.19 -18.79
N TRP A 102 6.91 -6.88 -18.83
CA TRP A 102 6.69 -8.14 -18.09
C TRP A 102 7.67 -9.26 -18.47
N SER A 103 8.12 -9.31 -19.73
CA SER A 103 9.07 -10.32 -20.21
C SER A 103 10.41 -10.30 -19.45
N ASN A 104 10.79 -9.14 -18.90
CA ASN A 104 12.04 -8.97 -18.15
C ASN A 104 11.88 -9.31 -16.65
N CYS A 105 10.67 -9.58 -16.17
CA CYS A 105 10.42 -9.95 -14.79
C CYS A 105 10.78 -11.42 -14.54
N ASP A 106 11.70 -11.65 -13.60
CA ASP A 106 11.98 -12.98 -13.08
C ASP A 106 10.84 -13.50 -12.17
N SER A 107 10.96 -14.74 -11.68
CA SER A 107 9.93 -15.36 -10.84
C SER A 107 9.68 -14.63 -9.51
N TYR A 108 10.66 -13.87 -9.02
CA TYR A 108 10.51 -13.06 -7.81
C TYR A 108 9.76 -11.77 -8.12
N ALA A 109 10.20 -11.01 -9.11
CA ALA A 109 9.54 -9.80 -9.58
C ALA A 109 8.07 -10.07 -9.92
N ARG A 110 7.77 -11.13 -10.67
CA ARG A 110 6.37 -11.52 -10.96
C ARG A 110 5.57 -11.81 -9.70
N GLY A 111 6.16 -12.53 -8.75
CA GLY A 111 5.55 -12.81 -7.45
C GLY A 111 5.18 -11.55 -6.66
N MET A 112 6.05 -10.53 -6.69
CA MET A 112 5.79 -9.22 -6.07
C MET A 112 4.64 -8.50 -6.77
N HIS A 113 4.58 -8.51 -8.11
CA HIS A 113 3.46 -7.92 -8.85
C HIS A 113 2.13 -8.65 -8.64
N HIS A 114 2.17 -9.98 -8.49
CA HIS A 114 0.98 -10.75 -8.09
C HIS A 114 0.50 -10.33 -6.70
N ARG A 115 1.41 -10.17 -5.74
CA ARG A 115 1.07 -9.68 -4.40
C ARG A 115 0.41 -8.29 -4.45
N ASN A 116 0.93 -7.37 -5.26
CA ASN A 116 0.33 -6.05 -5.46
C ASN A 116 -1.12 -6.10 -5.94
N CYS A 117 -1.52 -7.13 -6.69
CA CYS A 117 -2.91 -7.28 -7.11
C CYS A 117 -3.85 -7.54 -5.91
N HIS A 118 -3.39 -8.31 -4.93
CA HIS A 118 -4.15 -8.56 -3.70
C HIS A 118 -4.25 -7.32 -2.80
N GLU A 119 -3.24 -6.45 -2.79
CA GLU A 119 -3.33 -5.19 -2.04
C GLU A 119 -4.47 -4.31 -2.50
N ILE A 120 -4.83 -4.39 -3.79
CA ILE A 120 -5.89 -3.58 -4.38
C ILE A 120 -7.23 -4.31 -4.35
N LEU A 121 -7.27 -5.62 -4.61
CA LEU A 121 -8.51 -6.37 -4.85
C LEU A 121 -8.83 -7.43 -3.76
N GLY A 122 -8.01 -7.54 -2.74
CA GLY A 122 -8.13 -8.54 -1.67
C GLY A 122 -7.73 -9.96 -2.09
N TYR A 123 -7.81 -10.89 -1.13
CA TYR A 123 -7.32 -12.26 -1.28
C TYR A 123 -7.98 -13.07 -2.41
N HIS A 124 -9.25 -12.77 -2.70
CA HIS A 124 -10.04 -13.41 -3.76
C HIS A 124 -10.20 -12.54 -5.02
N LEU A 125 -9.51 -11.39 -5.09
CA LEU A 125 -9.57 -10.44 -6.21
C LEU A 125 -10.97 -9.85 -6.48
N ASN A 126 -11.85 -9.85 -5.47
CA ASN A 126 -13.24 -9.39 -5.57
C ASN A 126 -13.65 -8.41 -4.46
N ASN A 127 -12.71 -7.98 -3.62
CA ASN A 127 -12.94 -7.03 -2.54
C ASN A 127 -11.99 -5.84 -2.70
N PRO A 128 -12.29 -4.91 -3.63
CA PRO A 128 -11.44 -3.76 -3.89
C PRO A 128 -11.34 -2.83 -2.68
N VAL A 129 -10.15 -2.29 -2.44
CA VAL A 129 -9.94 -1.20 -1.48
C VAL A 129 -10.75 0.03 -1.87
N LYS A 130 -11.16 0.83 -0.88
CA LYS A 130 -11.94 2.05 -1.12
C LYS A 130 -11.10 3.21 -1.64
N ALA A 131 -9.82 3.25 -1.27
CA ALA A 131 -8.86 4.26 -1.71
C ALA A 131 -7.43 3.69 -1.59
N VAL A 132 -6.49 4.31 -2.30
CA VAL A 132 -5.06 4.06 -2.16
C VAL A 132 -4.39 5.30 -1.60
N ILE A 133 -3.58 5.12 -0.56
CA ILE A 133 -2.75 6.16 0.04
C ILE A 133 -1.31 5.79 -0.28
N THR A 134 -0.60 6.65 -0.99
CA THR A 134 0.75 6.34 -1.46
C THR A 134 1.69 7.52 -1.30
N TRP A 135 2.98 7.23 -1.37
CA TRP A 135 4.02 8.21 -1.66
C TRP A 135 4.81 7.60 -2.81
N CYS A 136 4.57 8.13 -4.01
CA CYS A 136 5.16 7.60 -5.24
C CYS A 136 5.69 8.75 -6.08
N GLU A 137 6.91 8.63 -6.54
CA GLU A 137 7.47 9.55 -7.54
C GLU A 137 6.75 9.35 -8.87
N LEU A 138 6.54 10.45 -9.57
CA LEU A 138 6.04 10.44 -10.94
C LEU A 138 7.20 10.77 -11.88
N ASP A 139 7.22 10.13 -13.05
CA ASP A 139 8.14 10.51 -14.12
C ASP A 139 7.69 11.82 -14.79
N ASN A 140 8.47 12.27 -15.77
CA ASN A 140 8.20 13.52 -16.50
C ASN A 140 6.90 13.48 -17.34
N PHE A 141 6.28 12.31 -17.50
CA PHE A 141 5.01 12.11 -18.18
C PHE A 141 3.84 11.93 -17.20
N GLY A 142 4.10 12.01 -15.90
CA GLY A 142 3.11 11.82 -14.86
C GLY A 142 2.81 10.34 -14.55
N ASP A 143 3.63 9.39 -15.03
CA ASP A 143 3.45 7.97 -14.70
C ASP A 143 4.18 7.59 -13.40
N TYR A 144 3.66 6.59 -12.70
CA TYR A 144 4.21 6.13 -11.43
C TYR A 144 5.56 5.44 -11.58
N VAL A 145 6.51 5.76 -10.69
CA VAL A 145 7.84 5.17 -10.65
C VAL A 145 7.95 4.13 -9.52
N GLY A 146 8.57 2.99 -9.82
CA GLY A 146 8.93 1.96 -8.85
C GLY A 146 7.97 0.76 -8.76
N GLY A 147 8.24 -0.12 -7.80
CA GLY A 147 7.58 -1.44 -7.70
C GLY A 147 6.07 -1.40 -7.44
N SER A 148 5.56 -0.31 -6.85
CA SER A 148 4.13 -0.12 -6.58
C SER A 148 3.32 0.29 -7.82
N ARG A 149 3.98 0.57 -8.97
CA ARG A 149 3.31 1.00 -10.21
C ARG A 149 2.19 0.06 -10.63
N THR A 150 2.36 -1.25 -10.50
CA THR A 150 1.31 -2.23 -10.84
C THR A 150 0.06 -2.07 -9.97
N ALA A 151 0.21 -1.86 -8.66
CA ALA A 151 -0.93 -1.62 -7.76
C ALA A 151 -1.65 -0.32 -8.11
N LEU A 152 -0.89 0.75 -8.39
CA LEU A 152 -1.46 2.06 -8.72
C LEU A 152 -2.18 2.05 -10.08
N LYS A 153 -1.60 1.42 -11.10
CA LYS A 153 -2.26 1.22 -12.41
C LYS A 153 -3.52 0.35 -12.30
N LEU A 154 -3.50 -0.63 -11.41
CA LEU A 154 -4.68 -1.45 -11.13
C LEU A 154 -5.79 -0.63 -10.46
N ALA A 155 -5.44 0.21 -9.48
CA ALA A 155 -6.37 1.12 -8.83
C ALA A 155 -7.00 2.10 -9.84
N GLU A 156 -6.21 2.69 -10.74
CA GLU A 156 -6.71 3.53 -11.84
C GLU A 156 -7.71 2.78 -12.73
N ARG A 157 -7.38 1.54 -13.14
CA ARG A 157 -8.25 0.69 -13.96
C ARG A 157 -9.61 0.43 -13.29
N TYR A 158 -9.64 0.31 -11.97
CA TYR A 158 -10.85 0.11 -11.17
C TYR A 158 -11.50 1.41 -10.70
N ARG A 159 -10.96 2.58 -11.10
CA ARG A 159 -11.42 3.91 -10.67
C ARG A 159 -11.41 4.08 -9.14
N ILE A 160 -10.47 3.42 -8.47
CA ILE A 160 -10.22 3.60 -7.05
C ILE A 160 -9.44 4.93 -6.87
N PRO A 161 -9.87 5.84 -5.99
CA PRO A 161 -9.17 7.09 -5.76
C PRO A 161 -7.77 6.85 -5.18
N ILE A 162 -6.79 7.58 -5.71
CA ILE A 162 -5.38 7.50 -5.30
C ILE A 162 -4.97 8.86 -4.73
N PHE A 163 -4.66 8.89 -3.45
CA PHE A 163 -4.11 10.06 -2.78
C PHE A 163 -2.60 9.91 -2.67
N ASN A 164 -1.87 10.56 -3.60
CA ASN A 164 -0.41 10.57 -3.60
C ASN A 164 0.13 11.70 -2.72
N LEU A 165 0.71 11.34 -1.58
CA LEU A 165 1.32 12.26 -0.62
C LEU A 165 2.65 12.83 -1.13
N ASN A 166 3.20 12.35 -2.25
CA ASN A 166 4.38 12.94 -2.87
C ASN A 166 3.97 14.12 -3.79
N THR A 167 3.57 15.22 -3.17
CA THR A 167 3.12 16.44 -3.86
C THR A 167 3.59 17.70 -3.13
N PRO A 168 3.92 18.80 -3.83
CA PRO A 168 4.19 20.07 -3.15
C PRO A 168 2.97 20.58 -2.34
N ASP A 169 1.74 20.28 -2.77
CA ASP A 169 0.52 20.72 -2.10
C ASP A 169 -0.06 19.65 -1.16
N LYS A 170 0.66 19.39 -0.06
CA LYS A 170 0.23 18.42 0.97
C LYS A 170 -1.13 18.78 1.58
N LYS A 171 -1.44 20.07 1.71
CA LYS A 171 -2.69 20.54 2.33
C LYS A 171 -3.90 20.15 1.49
N LYS A 172 -3.81 20.31 0.17
CA LYS A 172 -4.86 19.90 -0.76
C LYS A 172 -5.16 18.40 -0.64
N VAL A 173 -4.13 17.54 -0.72
CA VAL A 173 -4.34 16.09 -0.64
C VAL A 173 -4.91 15.66 0.73
N LEU A 174 -4.50 16.32 1.82
CA LEU A 174 -5.09 16.06 3.14
C LEU A 174 -6.56 16.49 3.22
N ALA A 175 -6.94 17.59 2.57
CA ALA A 175 -8.34 18.01 2.47
C ALA A 175 -9.16 17.02 1.64
N GLU A 176 -8.63 16.55 0.51
CA GLU A 176 -9.28 15.52 -0.32
C GLU A 176 -9.48 14.20 0.43
N ILE A 177 -8.48 13.76 1.22
CA ILE A 177 -8.61 12.61 2.12
C ILE A 177 -9.71 12.87 3.16
N HIS A 178 -9.72 14.04 3.79
CA HIS A 178 -10.74 14.39 4.79
C HIS A 178 -12.15 14.36 4.20
N ASP A 179 -12.35 14.97 3.03
CA ASP A 179 -13.65 14.98 2.34
C ASP A 179 -14.08 13.57 1.94
N PHE A 180 -13.13 12.72 1.51
CA PHE A 180 -13.40 11.31 1.23
C PHE A 180 -13.85 10.56 2.49
N LEU A 181 -13.17 10.74 3.62
CA LEU A 181 -13.55 10.12 4.90
C LEU A 181 -14.92 10.61 5.38
N ARG A 182 -15.21 11.90 5.20
CA ARG A 182 -16.50 12.50 5.54
C ARG A 182 -17.63 11.97 4.69
N TRP A 183 -17.42 11.84 3.37
CA TRP A 183 -18.37 11.20 2.46
C TRP A 183 -18.71 9.79 2.98
N HIS A 184 -17.71 9.04 3.45
CA HIS A 184 -17.86 7.67 3.94
C HIS A 184 -18.32 7.58 5.40
N GLU A 185 -18.75 8.70 5.99
CA GLU A 185 -19.26 8.77 7.37
C GLU A 185 -18.25 8.26 8.43
N ILE A 186 -16.94 8.31 8.11
CA ILE A 186 -15.86 7.90 9.03
C ILE A 186 -15.52 9.05 9.99
N VAL A 187 -15.63 10.30 9.52
CA VAL A 187 -15.39 11.52 10.30
C VAL A 187 -16.55 12.50 10.13
N GLY A 188 -16.83 13.29 11.17
CA GLY A 188 -17.88 14.33 11.17
C GLY A 188 -17.45 15.63 10.50
#